data_AF-A0AA88WPZ3-F1
#
_entry.id   AF-A0AA88WPZ3-F1
#
_cell.length_a   1.000
_cell.length_b   1.000
_cell.length_c   1.000
_cell.angle_alpha   90.00
_cell.angle_beta   90.00
_cell.angle_gamma   90.00
#
_symmetry.space_group_name_H-M   'P 1'
#
loop_
_entity.id
_entity.type
_entity.pdbx_description
1 polymer ?
#
loop_
_entity_poly.entity_id
_entity_poly.type
_entity_poly.pdbx_seq_one_letter_code
_entity_poly.pdbx_strand_id
1 'polypeptide(L)'
;MVRAGTNSTYEVHVINALPADSPPVNVHCASKNDEIGYHTLHVNDDLTWSFKTPFIGNTLYFCRFKWNGRDKAFVVFDQQNAIECQRKPFAKKYLCYWFVKDDGFYFQDHYTNNPSEWIKKKNWTIKPDGPKLESRPQTGPRRAGGAQMWTLGQPRSSLHIKLGYPQGPALRARHLDV
;
A
#
# COMPACT_ATOMS: atom_id res chain seq x y z
N MET A 1 29.50 29.60 13.62
CA MET A 1 28.34 30.30 14.21
C MET A 1 27.10 29.46 13.98
N VAL A 2 26.52 28.91 15.05
CA VAL A 2 25.20 28.28 15.01
C VAL A 2 24.19 29.40 14.83
N ARG A 3 23.55 29.51 13.66
CA ARG A 3 22.43 30.45 13.50
C ARG A 3 21.23 29.89 14.26
N ALA A 4 21.08 30.33 15.52
CA ALA A 4 19.77 30.38 16.16
C ALA A 4 18.98 31.49 15.46
N GLY A 5 17.78 31.17 14.94
CA GLY A 5 16.89 32.20 14.38
C GLY A 5 16.16 31.78 13.10
N THR A 6 15.22 30.86 13.25
CA THR A 6 13.87 30.82 12.61
C THR A 6 13.29 29.44 12.88
N ASN A 7 12.04 29.38 13.34
CA ASN A 7 11.35 28.11 13.56
C ASN A 7 10.99 27.55 12.18
N SER A 8 11.93 26.82 11.56
CA SER A 8 11.80 26.31 10.21
C SER A 8 10.67 25.28 10.16
N THR A 9 9.76 25.46 9.21
CA THR A 9 8.71 24.48 8.94
C THR A 9 9.19 23.56 7.83
N TYR A 10 9.18 22.26 8.11
CA TYR A 10 9.48 21.21 7.13
C TYR A 10 8.19 20.46 6.81
N GLU A 11 8.00 20.15 5.53
CA GLU A 11 7.05 19.13 5.06
C GLU A 11 7.83 17.96 4.52
N VAL A 12 7.52 16.76 5.01
CA VAL A 12 8.06 15.54 4.44
C VAL A 12 6.97 14.85 3.66
N HIS A 13 7.29 14.49 2.42
CA HIS A 13 6.44 13.74 1.52
C HIS A 13 7.09 12.39 1.24
N VAL A 14 6.31 11.33 1.39
CA VAL A 14 6.70 9.96 1.04
C VAL A 14 5.71 9.46 -0.01
N ILE A 15 6.14 9.49 -1.27
CA ILE A 15 5.29 9.24 -2.42
C ILE A 15 5.57 7.84 -2.96
N ASN A 16 4.51 7.06 -3.15
CA ASN A 16 4.62 5.79 -3.86
C ASN A 16 4.67 6.03 -5.37
N ALA A 17 5.86 5.97 -5.96
CA ALA A 17 6.11 6.16 -7.39
C ALA A 17 6.43 4.84 -8.10
N LEU A 18 5.82 3.74 -7.65
CA LEU A 18 5.90 2.44 -8.31
C LEU A 18 5.16 2.45 -9.67
N PRO A 19 5.49 1.51 -10.57
CA PRO A 19 4.72 1.31 -11.80
C PRO A 19 3.23 1.10 -11.52
N ALA A 20 2.39 1.46 -12.50
CA ALA A 20 0.96 1.18 -12.45
C ALA A 20 0.68 -0.30 -12.11
N ASP A 21 -0.41 -0.55 -11.40
CA ASP A 21 -0.87 -1.88 -10.95
C ASP A 21 0.07 -2.59 -9.95
N SER A 22 1.11 -1.91 -9.45
CA SER A 22 1.93 -2.45 -8.36
C SER A 22 1.12 -2.64 -7.08
N PRO A 23 1.36 -3.71 -6.30
CA PRO A 23 0.81 -3.85 -4.96
C PRO A 23 1.18 -2.64 -4.09
N PRO A 24 0.32 -2.25 -3.12
CA PRO A 24 0.58 -1.10 -2.27
C PRO A 24 1.81 -1.32 -1.37
N VAL A 25 2.46 -0.22 -1.01
CA VAL A 25 3.59 -0.20 -0.07
C VAL A 25 3.06 0.04 1.33
N ASN A 26 3.43 -0.80 2.28
CA ASN A 26 3.15 -0.53 3.69
C ASN A 26 4.30 0.29 4.28
N VAL A 27 3.96 1.42 4.89
CA VAL A 27 4.91 2.39 5.45
C VAL A 27 4.58 2.60 6.92
N HIS A 28 5.59 2.54 7.78
CA HIS A 28 5.49 2.98 9.17
C HIS A 28 6.54 4.03 9.42
N CYS A 29 6.12 5.23 9.82
CA CYS A 29 7.02 6.35 10.10
C CYS A 29 6.87 6.83 11.53
N ALA A 30 7.99 7.19 12.16
CA ALA A 30 8.01 7.71 13.52
C ALA A 30 9.23 8.60 13.76
N SER A 31 9.13 9.46 14.77
CA SER A 31 10.24 10.16 15.42
C SER A 31 10.48 9.57 16.81
N LYS A 32 11.38 10.15 17.60
CA LYS A 32 11.53 9.79 19.01
C LYS A 32 10.26 10.07 19.83
N ASN A 33 9.53 11.14 19.50
CA ASN A 33 8.45 11.68 20.32
C ASN A 33 7.08 11.63 19.62
N ASP A 34 7.05 11.39 18.30
CA ASP A 34 5.86 11.52 17.47
C ASP A 34 5.70 10.28 16.59
N GLU A 35 4.51 9.66 16.61
CA GLU A 35 4.16 8.60 15.68
C GLU A 35 3.43 9.20 14.49
N ILE A 36 3.97 9.01 13.28
CA ILE A 36 3.22 9.28 12.04
C ILE A 36 2.29 8.10 11.74
N GLY A 37 2.68 6.89 12.17
CA GLY A 37 1.84 5.70 12.17
C GLY A 37 2.01 4.82 10.94
N TYR A 38 1.16 3.79 10.86
CA TYR A 38 1.12 2.82 9.78
C TYR A 38 0.19 3.28 8.67
N HIS A 39 0.67 3.25 7.44
CA HIS A 39 -0.04 3.66 6.23
C HIS A 39 0.15 2.62 5.13
N THR A 40 -0.89 2.41 4.33
CA THR A 40 -0.84 1.60 3.11
C THR A 40 -0.97 2.54 1.92
N LEU A 41 0.10 2.71 1.16
CA LEU A 41 0.18 3.65 0.05
C LEU A 41 -0.02 2.91 -1.27
N HIS A 42 -1.09 3.22 -1.98
CA HIS A 42 -1.30 2.82 -3.37
C HIS A 42 -0.42 3.64 -4.31
N VAL A 43 -0.34 3.25 -5.57
CA VAL A 43 0.44 3.98 -6.58
C VAL A 43 -0.06 5.43 -6.64
N ASN A 44 0.88 6.37 -6.57
CA ASN A 44 0.69 7.83 -6.49
C ASN A 44 0.17 8.38 -5.15
N ASP A 45 -0.08 7.55 -4.13
CA ASP A 45 -0.40 8.07 -2.79
C ASP A 45 0.80 8.81 -2.19
N ASP A 46 0.51 9.87 -1.43
CA ASP A 46 1.48 10.72 -0.73
C ASP A 46 1.20 10.70 0.78
N LEU A 47 2.10 10.10 1.54
CA LEU A 47 2.14 10.25 2.99
C LEU A 47 2.88 11.54 3.32
N THR A 48 2.12 12.55 3.73
CA THR A 48 2.64 13.88 4.07
C THR A 48 2.47 14.20 5.55
N TRP A 49 3.49 14.81 6.15
CA TRP A 49 3.36 15.46 7.45
C TRP A 49 4.25 16.70 7.53
N SER A 50 3.89 17.62 8.43
CA SER A 50 4.64 18.85 8.67
C SER A 50 4.96 19.02 10.14
N PHE A 51 6.13 19.59 10.41
CA PHE A 51 6.54 19.95 11.76
C PHE A 51 7.38 21.23 11.75
N LYS A 52 7.44 21.87 12.92
CA LYS A 52 8.32 23.00 13.17
C LYS A 52 9.45 22.54 14.06
N THR A 53 10.68 22.92 13.72
CA THR A 53 11.81 22.67 14.60
C THR A 53 12.62 23.96 14.80
N PRO A 54 12.85 24.36 16.06
CA PRO A 54 13.75 25.47 16.37
C PRO A 54 15.22 25.08 16.17
N PHE A 55 15.53 23.78 16.15
CA PHE A 55 16.89 23.24 16.02
C PHE A 55 16.90 22.03 15.10
N ILE A 56 17.41 22.23 13.87
CA ILE A 56 17.50 21.20 12.82
C ILE A 56 18.25 19.93 13.29
N GLY A 57 19.12 20.01 14.30
CA GLY A 57 19.90 18.89 14.84
C GLY A 57 19.17 17.91 15.77
N ASN A 58 17.98 18.24 16.26
CA ASN A 58 17.29 17.40 17.28
C ASN A 58 16.08 16.64 16.73
N THR A 59 15.68 16.90 15.49
CA THR A 59 14.52 16.26 14.88
C THR A 59 14.95 15.17 13.92
N LEU A 60 14.46 13.96 14.13
CA LEU A 60 14.72 12.79 13.30
C LEU A 60 13.42 12.05 13.05
N TYR A 61 13.14 11.73 11.78
CA TYR A 61 12.09 10.80 11.40
C TYR A 61 12.70 9.64 10.62
N PHE A 62 12.31 8.42 10.99
CA PHE A 62 12.62 7.22 10.23
C PHE A 62 11.35 6.58 9.71
N CYS A 63 11.46 5.88 8.60
CA CYS A 63 10.38 5.10 8.04
C CYS A 63 10.84 3.69 7.73
N ARG A 64 9.93 2.73 7.90
CA ARG A 64 10.08 1.35 7.44
C ARG A 64 9.06 1.08 6.34
N PHE A 65 9.56 0.56 5.23
CA PHE A 65 8.84 0.27 4.00
C PHE A 65 8.81 -1.23 3.78
N LYS A 66 7.64 -1.79 3.50
CA LYS A 66 7.46 -3.20 3.14
C LYS A 66 6.69 -3.29 1.84
N TRP A 67 7.26 -3.98 0.86
CA TRP A 67 6.67 -4.12 -0.47
C TRP A 67 7.17 -5.39 -1.15
N ASN A 68 6.25 -6.26 -1.59
CA ASN A 68 6.55 -7.45 -2.40
C ASN A 68 7.75 -8.29 -1.92
N GLY A 69 7.75 -8.70 -0.65
CA GLY A 69 8.86 -9.47 -0.04
C GLY A 69 10.12 -8.67 0.30
N ARG A 70 10.14 -7.36 -0.01
CA ARG A 70 11.21 -6.43 0.34
C ARG A 70 10.87 -5.66 1.61
N ASP A 71 11.89 -5.29 2.37
CA ASP A 71 11.74 -4.57 3.62
C ASP A 71 12.94 -3.67 3.84
N LYS A 72 12.69 -2.37 4.05
CA LYS A 72 13.75 -1.39 4.22
C LYS A 72 13.36 -0.39 5.28
N ALA A 73 14.24 -0.12 6.23
CA ALA A 73 14.10 0.99 7.17
C ALA A 73 15.27 1.97 7.02
N PHE A 74 15.00 3.26 7.07
CA PHE A 74 16.02 4.31 7.08
C PHE A 74 15.44 5.65 7.57
N VAL A 75 16.35 6.58 7.87
CA VAL A 75 16.02 7.96 8.25
C VAL A 75 15.57 8.74 7.02
N VAL A 76 14.33 9.22 7.03
CA VAL A 76 13.75 10.05 5.96
C VAL A 76 13.90 11.54 6.24
N PHE A 77 14.16 11.93 7.48
CA PHE A 77 14.46 13.31 7.83
C PHE A 77 15.45 13.37 9.00
N ASP A 78 16.50 14.15 8.82
CA ASP A 78 17.47 14.57 9.83
C ASP A 78 18.13 15.87 9.38
N GLN A 79 19.13 16.34 10.13
CA GLN A 79 19.89 17.54 9.79
C GLN A 79 20.58 17.48 8.42
N GLN A 80 20.98 16.29 7.97
CA GLN A 80 21.73 16.12 6.72
C GLN A 80 20.81 16.25 5.52
N ASN A 81 19.63 15.61 5.54
CA ASN A 81 18.67 15.75 4.46
C ASN A 81 17.92 17.09 4.51
N ALA A 82 17.83 17.75 5.68
CA ALA A 82 17.15 19.04 5.83
C ALA A 82 17.72 20.17 4.96
N ILE A 83 19.03 20.14 4.66
CA ILE A 83 19.65 21.14 3.77
C ILE A 83 19.37 20.88 2.29
N GLU A 84 19.06 19.64 1.93
CA GLU A 84 18.74 19.22 0.57
C GLU A 84 17.25 19.50 0.24
N CYS A 85 16.40 19.71 1.24
CA CYS A 85 14.98 20.00 1.04
C CYS A 85 14.75 21.32 0.28
N GLN A 86 13.80 21.29 -0.65
CA GLN A 86 13.46 22.44 -1.48
C GLN A 86 12.87 23.57 -0.64
N ARG A 87 13.52 24.75 -0.66
CA ARG A 87 12.96 25.96 -0.04
C ARG A 87 11.85 26.52 -0.93
N LYS A 88 10.64 26.69 -0.38
CA LYS A 88 9.55 27.46 -1.02
C LYS A 88 9.53 28.87 -0.44
N PRO A 89 10.08 29.89 -1.15
CA PRO A 89 10.32 31.22 -0.57
C PRO A 89 9.05 31.89 -0.06
N PHE A 90 7.95 31.75 -0.80
CA PHE A 90 6.66 32.38 -0.46
C PHE A 90 5.91 31.65 0.67
N ALA A 91 6.16 30.36 0.86
CA ALA A 91 5.49 29.55 1.87
C ALA A 91 6.23 29.48 3.22
N LYS A 92 7.46 30.03 3.30
CA LYS A 92 8.35 29.92 4.48
C LYS A 92 8.51 28.47 4.97
N LYS A 93 8.55 27.53 4.01
CA LYS A 93 8.57 26.08 4.25
C LYS A 93 9.64 25.41 3.41
N TYR A 94 10.17 24.31 3.92
CA TYR A 94 11.08 23.42 3.22
C TYR A 94 10.34 22.12 2.90
N LEU A 95 10.38 21.69 1.65
CA LEU A 95 9.72 20.46 1.19
C LEU A 95 10.77 19.39 0.95
N CYS A 96 10.58 18.23 1.58
CA CYS A 96 11.49 17.09 1.50
C CYS A 96 10.73 15.94 0.82
N TYR A 97 11.08 15.63 -0.42
CA TYR A 97 10.38 14.60 -1.21
C TYR A 97 11.18 13.31 -1.29
N TRP A 98 10.57 12.24 -0.80
CA TRP A 98 11.00 10.86 -1.03
C TRP A 98 10.09 10.18 -2.03
N PHE A 99 10.68 9.56 -3.05
CA PHE A 99 9.97 8.72 -4.01
C PHE A 99 10.37 7.26 -3.80
N VAL A 100 9.37 6.42 -3.57
CA VAL A 100 9.51 4.96 -3.46
C VAL A 100 9.31 4.36 -4.84
N LYS A 101 10.36 3.79 -5.43
CA LYS A 101 10.34 3.11 -6.73
C LYS A 101 10.65 1.63 -6.59
N ASP A 102 10.48 0.87 -7.67
CA ASP A 102 10.69 -0.57 -7.71
C ASP A 102 12.16 -0.97 -7.52
N ASP A 103 13.07 -0.08 -7.89
CA ASP A 103 14.51 -0.28 -7.80
C ASP A 103 15.16 0.41 -6.58
N GLY A 104 14.46 1.30 -5.87
CA GLY A 104 14.96 1.92 -4.65
C GLY A 104 14.22 3.19 -4.22
N PHE A 105 14.92 4.01 -3.44
CA PHE A 105 14.39 5.21 -2.81
C PHE A 105 15.17 6.42 -3.26
N TYR A 106 14.43 7.42 -3.74
CA TYR A 106 14.96 8.62 -4.35
C TYR A 106 14.60 9.83 -3.50
N PHE A 107 15.52 10.77 -3.42
CA PHE A 107 15.32 12.06 -2.76
C PHE A 107 15.40 13.17 -3.80
N GLN A 108 14.49 14.15 -3.75
CA GLN A 108 14.58 15.31 -4.64
C GLN A 108 15.84 16.10 -4.31
N ASP A 109 16.65 16.38 -5.34
CA ASP A 109 17.76 17.31 -5.20
C ASP A 109 17.30 18.74 -5.55
N HIS A 110 17.57 19.69 -4.67
CA HIS A 110 17.33 21.10 -4.91
C HIS A 110 18.51 21.81 -5.61
N TYR A 111 19.70 21.21 -5.63
CA TYR A 111 20.89 21.80 -6.24
C TYR A 111 20.97 21.59 -7.75
N THR A 112 20.31 20.56 -8.26
CA THR A 112 20.09 20.40 -9.70
C THR A 112 19.06 21.45 -10.10
N ASN A 113 19.42 22.44 -10.92
CA ASN A 113 18.47 23.40 -11.52
C ASN A 113 17.35 22.73 -12.37
N ASN A 114 17.29 21.40 -12.34
CA ASN A 114 16.25 20.54 -12.87
C ASN A 114 15.34 20.04 -11.71
N PRO A 115 14.10 20.53 -11.59
CA PRO A 115 13.17 20.12 -10.53
C PRO A 115 12.72 18.65 -10.63
N SER A 116 13.05 17.97 -11.73
CA SER A 116 12.69 16.57 -12.02
C SER A 116 13.82 15.57 -11.75
N GLU A 117 14.99 16.03 -11.29
CA GLU A 117 16.13 15.15 -11.03
C GLU A 117 16.08 14.67 -9.57
N TRP A 118 15.76 13.40 -9.39
CA TRP A 118 15.74 12.76 -8.07
C TRP A 118 16.95 11.85 -7.96
N ILE A 119 17.65 11.91 -6.83
CA ILE A 119 18.87 11.15 -6.59
C ILE A 119 18.54 9.88 -5.84
N LYS A 120 18.96 8.72 -6.36
CA LYS A 120 18.82 7.45 -5.67
C LYS A 120 19.70 7.44 -4.41
N LYS A 121 19.10 7.44 -3.23
CA LYS A 121 19.84 7.45 -1.94
C LYS A 121 19.93 6.07 -1.30
N LYS A 122 18.94 5.19 -1.54
CA LYS A 122 18.89 3.84 -0.93
C LYS A 122 18.37 2.79 -1.91
N ASN A 123 18.85 1.56 -1.76
CA ASN A 123 18.29 0.38 -2.41
C ASN A 123 17.36 -0.37 -1.46
N TRP A 124 16.42 -1.13 -2.03
CA TRP A 124 15.66 -2.14 -1.30
C TRP A 124 16.57 -3.20 -0.67
N THR A 125 16.13 -3.79 0.43
CA THR A 125 16.71 -5.02 0.97
C THR A 125 15.73 -6.16 0.70
N ILE A 126 16.20 -7.18 0.00
CA ILE A 126 15.44 -8.40 -0.28
C ILE A 126 15.50 -9.26 0.98
N LYS A 127 14.35 -9.75 1.47
CA LYS A 127 14.37 -10.78 2.51
C LYS A 127 14.70 -12.12 1.87
N PRO A 128 15.76 -12.82 2.31
CA PRO A 128 16.08 -14.14 1.76
C PRO A 128 14.96 -15.17 1.98
N ASP A 129 14.06 -14.94 2.95
CA ASP A 129 12.98 -15.88 3.32
C ASP A 129 11.56 -15.33 3.07
N GLY A 130 11.39 -14.38 2.15
CA GLY A 130 10.05 -13.92 1.78
C GLY A 130 9.21 -15.09 1.24
N PRO A 131 7.91 -15.21 1.59
CA PRO A 131 7.11 -16.30 1.08
C PRO A 131 7.13 -16.25 -0.44
N LYS A 132 7.64 -17.32 -1.07
CA LYS A 132 7.38 -17.59 -2.49
C LYS A 132 5.86 -17.59 -2.59
N LEU A 133 5.30 -16.60 -3.29
CA LEU A 133 3.93 -16.68 -3.76
C LEU A 133 3.95 -17.75 -4.86
N GLU A 134 4.02 -19.02 -4.44
CA GLU A 134 3.90 -20.18 -5.31
C GLU A 134 2.52 -20.06 -5.95
N SER A 135 2.49 -19.85 -7.27
CA SER A 135 1.24 -19.84 -8.02
C SER A 135 0.54 -21.16 -7.76
N ARG A 136 -0.61 -21.09 -7.07
CA ARG A 136 -1.41 -22.27 -6.74
C ARG A 136 -1.64 -23.07 -8.03
N PRO A 137 -1.20 -24.33 -8.12
CA PRO A 137 -1.52 -25.14 -9.28
C PRO A 137 -3.04 -25.24 -9.35
N GLN A 138 -3.63 -24.82 -10.47
CA GLN A 138 -5.02 -25.11 -10.76
C GLN A 138 -5.12 -26.63 -10.90
N THR A 139 -5.46 -27.30 -9.81
CA THR A 139 -5.80 -28.72 -9.84
C THR A 139 -7.10 -28.82 -10.63
N GLY A 140 -6.97 -29.29 -11.87
CA GLY A 140 -8.09 -29.59 -12.75
C GLY A 140 -9.06 -30.60 -12.11
N PRO A 141 -10.27 -30.73 -12.66
CA PRO A 141 -11.33 -31.51 -12.05
C PRO A 141 -10.94 -32.99 -11.91
N ARG A 142 -11.04 -33.53 -10.69
CA ARG A 142 -10.86 -34.96 -10.40
C ARG A 142 -11.92 -35.76 -11.16
N ARG A 143 -11.48 -36.70 -11.99
CA ARG A 143 -12.33 -37.78 -12.52
C ARG A 143 -12.88 -38.61 -11.36
N ALA A 144 -14.19 -38.82 -11.36
CA ALA A 144 -14.86 -39.74 -10.46
C ALA A 144 -14.37 -41.18 -10.72
N GLY A 145 -13.78 -41.80 -9.70
CA GLY A 145 -13.52 -43.24 -9.67
C GLY A 145 -14.81 -43.98 -9.36
N GLY A 146 -15.12 -44.98 -10.18
CA GLY A 146 -16.29 -45.85 -10.02
C GLY A 146 -16.21 -46.74 -8.78
N ALA A 147 -17.38 -47.03 -8.20
CA ALA A 147 -17.58 -48.05 -7.19
C ALA A 147 -18.52 -49.14 -7.76
N GLN A 148 -18.12 -50.40 -7.60
CA GLN A 148 -18.90 -51.59 -7.96
C GLN A 148 -19.93 -51.95 -6.88
N MET A 149 -21.14 -52.24 -7.37
CA MET A 149 -22.18 -53.22 -6.98
C MET A 149 -22.13 -53.99 -5.65
N TRP A 150 -23.29 -54.03 -4.98
CA TRP A 150 -23.93 -55.25 -4.44
C TRP A 150 -25.44 -55.21 -4.72
N THR A 151 -26.02 -56.36 -5.07
CA THR A 151 -27.42 -56.56 -5.48
C THR A 151 -28.29 -57.23 -4.40
N LEU A 152 -29.57 -56.84 -4.44
CA LEU A 152 -30.83 -57.55 -4.14
C LEU A 152 -31.30 -57.78 -2.68
N GLY A 153 -32.44 -57.14 -2.40
CA GLY A 153 -33.45 -57.51 -1.39
C GLY A 153 -34.71 -56.65 -1.56
N GLN A 154 -35.77 -57.21 -2.17
CA GLN A 154 -37.14 -56.65 -2.26
C GLN A 154 -38.07 -57.37 -1.23
N PRO A 155 -39.40 -57.12 -1.11
CA PRO A 155 -40.29 -55.97 -1.48
C PRO A 155 -41.30 -55.57 -0.35
N ARG A 156 -42.03 -54.44 -0.52
CA ARG A 156 -43.53 -54.38 -0.59
C ARG A 156 -44.11 -52.96 -0.37
N SER A 157 -45.02 -52.59 -1.28
CA SER A 157 -46.23 -51.74 -1.18
C SER A 157 -46.13 -50.33 -0.54
N SER A 158 -46.51 -49.27 -1.27
CA SER A 158 -47.92 -48.90 -1.47
C SER A 158 -48.08 -47.73 -2.45
N LEU A 159 -49.14 -47.77 -3.25
CA LEU A 159 -49.69 -46.69 -4.07
C LEU A 159 -50.04 -45.46 -3.20
N HIS A 160 -49.87 -44.24 -3.72
CA HIS A 160 -50.94 -43.24 -3.70
C HIS A 160 -50.79 -42.22 -4.84
N ILE A 161 -51.95 -41.81 -5.34
CA ILE A 161 -52.26 -41.10 -6.58
C ILE A 161 -52.27 -39.58 -6.38
N LYS A 162 -51.88 -38.86 -7.46
CA LYS A 162 -52.17 -37.49 -7.95
C LYS A 162 -52.88 -36.47 -7.05
N LEU A 163 -52.53 -35.19 -7.23
CA LEU A 163 -53.36 -33.99 -7.51
C LEU A 163 -52.36 -32.82 -7.72
N GLY A 164 -52.26 -32.08 -8.84
CA GLY A 164 -53.20 -31.10 -9.37
C GLY A 164 -52.57 -29.68 -9.32
N TYR A 165 -52.23 -29.10 -10.49
CA TYR A 165 -51.82 -27.69 -10.75
C TYR A 165 -52.91 -26.68 -10.26
N PRO A 166 -52.66 -25.36 -10.04
CA PRO A 166 -52.28 -24.44 -11.14
C PRO A 166 -51.43 -23.20 -10.79
N GLN A 167 -51.10 -22.48 -11.87
CA GLN A 167 -50.29 -21.28 -12.03
C GLN A 167 -50.99 -19.97 -11.64
N GLY A 168 -50.19 -18.99 -11.23
CA GLY A 168 -50.38 -17.55 -11.52
C GLY A 168 -50.55 -16.62 -10.29
N PRO A 169 -50.42 -15.29 -10.44
CA PRO A 169 -49.93 -14.52 -11.59
C PRO A 169 -48.71 -13.61 -11.28
N ALA A 170 -48.04 -13.18 -12.35
CA ALA A 170 -47.06 -12.10 -12.36
C ALA A 170 -47.74 -10.73 -12.53
N LEU A 171 -47.40 -9.73 -11.71
CA LEU A 171 -47.65 -8.30 -11.91
C LEU A 171 -46.71 -7.52 -10.97
N ARG A 172 -46.21 -6.32 -11.23
CA ARG A 172 -45.94 -5.50 -12.42
C ARG A 172 -45.11 -4.33 -11.85
N ALA A 173 -44.13 -3.85 -12.61
CA ALA A 173 -43.35 -2.67 -12.27
C ALA A 173 -44.24 -1.42 -12.04
N ARG A 174 -43.83 -0.55 -11.12
CA ARG A 174 -44.16 0.87 -11.15
C ARG A 174 -42.88 1.68 -11.00
N HIS A 175 -42.56 2.37 -12.08
CA HIS A 175 -41.80 3.60 -12.13
C HIS A 175 -42.64 4.71 -11.46
N LEU A 176 -41.99 5.70 -10.84
CA LEU A 176 -42.29 7.15 -10.92
C LEU A 176 -41.38 7.91 -9.95
N ASP A 177 -40.37 8.56 -10.53
CA ASP A 177 -39.97 9.96 -10.37
C ASP A 177 -40.35 10.71 -9.09
N VAL A 178 -39.32 11.20 -8.38
CA VAL A 178 -39.18 12.57 -7.84
C VAL A 178 -37.72 12.97 -7.94
#